data_AF-A0ABD7YQB0-F1
#
_entry.id   AF-A0ABD7YQB0-F1
#
_cell.length_a   1.000
_cell.length_b   1.000
_cell.length_c   1.000
_cell.angle_alpha   90.00
_cell.angle_beta   90.00
_cell.angle_gamma   90.00
#
_symmetry.space_group_name_H-M   'P 1'
#
loop_
_entity.id
_entity.type
_entity.pdbx_description
1 polymer ?
#
loop_
_entity_poly.entity_id
_entity_poly.type
_entity_poly.pdbx_seq_one_letter_code
_entity_poly.pdbx_strand_id
1 'polypeptide(L)' 'MSNGICFDDIDLGLVHVSSLASELHDELIEFGREDLAAKAERLAYFSWFLSRASVNINQEGDSFTRSIRN' A
#
# COMPACT_ATOMS: atom_id res chain seq x y z
N MET A 1 -0.08 -9.87 -25.74
CA MET A 1 0.59 -9.56 -24.46
C MET A 1 -0.39 -8.72 -23.67
N SER A 2 -0.85 -9.18 -22.51
CA SER A 2 -1.72 -8.36 -21.65
C SER A 2 -0.80 -7.38 -20.90
N ASN A 3 -1.03 -6.07 -21.04
CA ASN A 3 -0.39 -5.04 -20.19
C ASN A 3 -1.04 -5.08 -18.80
N GLY A 4 -1.03 -6.24 -18.16
CA GLY A 4 -1.63 -6.46 -16.86
C GLY A 4 -0.68 -5.94 -15.79
N ILE A 5 -1.16 -5.02 -14.97
CA ILE A 5 -0.52 -4.65 -13.70
C ILE A 5 -0.43 -5.94 -12.88
N CYS A 6 0.78 -6.35 -12.50
CA CYS A 6 0.92 -7.50 -11.60
C CYS A 6 0.76 -7.06 -10.15
N PHE A 7 0.54 -8.00 -9.23
CA PHE A 7 0.39 -7.65 -7.81
C PHE A 7 1.64 -6.98 -7.22
N ASP A 8 2.84 -7.31 -7.71
CA ASP A 8 4.08 -6.66 -7.25
C ASP A 8 4.10 -5.17 -7.63
N ASP A 9 3.54 -4.80 -8.79
CA ASP A 9 3.42 -3.40 -9.21
C ASP A 9 2.46 -2.62 -8.29
N ILE A 10 1.38 -3.29 -7.83
CA ILE A 10 0.44 -2.72 -6.85
C ILE A 10 1.13 -2.52 -5.50
N ASP A 11 1.90 -3.51 -5.04
CA ASP A 11 2.64 -3.43 -3.77
C ASP A 11 3.65 -2.29 -3.79
N LEU A 12 4.44 -2.18 -4.86
CA LEU A 12 5.38 -1.08 -5.06
C LEU A 12 4.67 0.28 -5.07
N GLY A 13 3.53 0.38 -5.76
CA GLY A 13 2.72 1.59 -5.79
C GLY A 13 2.20 2.00 -4.41
N LEU A 14 1.72 1.03 -3.61
CA LEU A 14 1.19 1.28 -2.27
C LEU A 14 2.30 1.69 -1.27
N VAL A 15 3.46 1.05 -1.33
CA VAL A 15 4.63 1.46 -0.54
C VAL A 15 5.05 2.89 -0.89
N HIS A 16 5.07 3.23 -2.19
CA HIS A 16 5.43 4.57 -2.62
C HIS A 16 4.43 5.63 -2.14
N VAL A 17 3.12 5.36 -2.25
CA VAL A 17 2.06 6.25 -1.72
C VAL A 17 2.20 6.41 -0.21
N SER A 18 2.54 5.34 0.52
CA SER A 18 2.80 5.44 1.97
C SER A 18 3.95 6.38 2.29
N SER A 19 5.06 6.33 1.54
CA SER A 19 6.21 7.21 1.74
C SER A 19 5.84 8.68 1.50
N LEU A 20 5.21 8.97 0.35
CA LEU A 20 4.80 10.33 0.00
C LEU A 20 3.80 10.92 1.00
N ALA A 21 2.87 10.10 1.50
CA ALA A 21 1.91 10.54 2.51
C ALA A 21 2.58 10.85 3.86
N SER A 22 3.64 10.13 4.23
CA SER A 22 4.45 10.45 5.42
C SER A 22 5.26 11.73 5.24
N GLU A 23 5.91 11.92 4.08
CA GLU A 23 6.62 13.16 3.75
C GLU A 23 5.67 14.37 3.80
N LEU A 24 4.48 14.23 3.20
CA LEU A 24 3.44 15.26 3.24
C LEU A 24 2.95 15.53 4.67
N HIS A 25 2.82 14.51 5.52
CA HIS A 25 2.48 14.71 6.93
C HIS A 25 3.51 15.62 7.62
N ASP A 26 4.80 15.33 7.45
CA ASP A 26 5.87 16.07 8.11
C ASP A 26 5.92 17.53 7.62
N GLU A 27 5.82 17.76 6.31
CA GLU A 27 5.70 19.12 5.75
C GLU A 27 4.51 19.87 6.34
N LEU A 28 3.34 19.22 6.43
CA LEU A 28 2.13 19.86 6.97
C LEU A 28 2.25 20.20 8.46
N ILE A 29 2.96 19.38 9.24
CA ILE A 29 3.30 19.71 10.63
C ILE A 29 4.20 20.95 10.70
N GLU A 30 5.23 21.03 9.85
CA GLU A 30 6.11 22.20 9.80
C GLU A 30 5.35 23.50 9.44
N PHE A 31 4.33 23.41 8.58
CA PHE A 31 3.46 24.54 8.23
C PHE A 31 2.32 24.81 9.24
N GLY A 32 2.24 24.07 10.36
CA GLY A 32 1.19 24.23 11.36
C GLY A 32 -0.20 23.80 10.89
N ARG A 33 -0.28 22.91 9.89
CA ARG A 33 -1.50 22.38 9.29
C ARG A 33 -1.85 21.00 9.84
N GLU A 34 -1.98 20.91 11.17
CA GLU A 34 -2.28 19.65 11.88
C GLU A 34 -3.56 18.97 11.36
N ASP A 35 -4.56 19.74 10.91
CA ASP A 35 -5.81 19.26 10.33
C ASP A 35 -5.61 18.44 9.05
N LEU A 36 -4.61 18.83 8.25
CA LEU A 36 -4.23 18.14 7.02
C LEU A 36 -3.18 17.07 7.29
N ALA A 37 -2.24 17.30 8.22
CA ALA A 37 -1.24 16.32 8.61
C ALA A 37 -1.92 15.02 9.08
N ALA A 38 -2.95 15.12 9.93
CA ALA A 38 -3.72 13.96 10.37
C ALA A 38 -4.42 13.21 9.22
N LYS A 39 -4.72 13.87 8.09
CA LYS A 39 -5.26 13.20 6.90
C LYS A 39 -4.16 12.49 6.12
N ALA A 40 -2.99 13.11 5.99
CA ALA A 40 -1.82 12.51 5.36
C ALA A 40 -1.34 11.26 6.12
N GLU A 41 -1.32 11.31 7.46
CA GLU A 41 -1.03 10.14 8.31
C GLU A 41 -2.01 8.98 8.05
N ARG A 42 -3.31 9.28 7.97
CA ARG A 42 -4.33 8.25 7.66
C ARG A 42 -4.14 7.65 6.27
N LEU A 43 -3.72 8.45 5.29
CA LEU A 43 -3.40 7.97 3.95
C LEU A 43 -2.18 7.04 3.97
N ALA A 44 -1.12 7.41 4.69
CA ALA A 44 0.07 6.58 4.86
C ALA A 44 -0.27 5.23 5.51
N TYR A 45 -1.05 5.26 6.59
CA TYR A 45 -1.51 4.04 7.26
C TYR A 45 -2.36 3.16 6.32
N PHE A 46 -3.29 3.77 5.58
CA PHE A 46 -4.19 3.03 4.70
C PHE A 46 -3.45 2.36 3.54
N SER A 47 -2.50 3.05 2.90
CA SER A 47 -1.70 2.45 1.82
C SER A 47 -0.78 1.34 2.34
N TRP A 48 -0.15 1.52 3.51
CA TRP A 48 0.60 0.46 4.17
C TRP A 48 -0.28 -0.76 4.47
N PHE A 49 -1.48 -0.56 5.02
CA PHE A 49 -2.42 -1.64 5.31
C PHE A 49 -2.79 -2.42 4.03
N LEU A 50 -3.10 -1.70 2.94
CA LEU A 50 -3.42 -2.33 1.66
C LEU A 50 -2.25 -3.15 1.11
N SER A 51 -1.01 -2.67 1.25
CA SER A 51 0.19 -3.42 0.82
C SER A 51 0.39 -4.71 1.62
N ARG A 52 -0.04 -4.75 2.89
CA ARG A 52 -0.02 -5.98 3.69
C ARG A 52 -1.16 -6.93 3.29
N ALA A 53 -2.33 -6.38 2.98
CA ALA A 53 -3.48 -7.17 2.55
C ALA A 53 -3.24 -7.85 1.19
N SER A 54 -2.64 -7.15 0.23
CA SER A 54 -2.28 -7.71 -1.09
C SER A 54 -1.28 -8.86 -0.99
N VAL A 55 -0.24 -8.73 -0.16
CA VAL A 55 0.71 -9.82 0.11
C VAL A 55 0.00 -11.07 0.64
N ASN A 56 -0.93 -10.90 1.60
CA ASN A 56 -1.68 -12.03 2.16
C ASN A 56 -2.58 -12.71 1.10
N ILE A 57 -3.27 -11.93 0.26
CA ILE A 57 -4.13 -12.45 -0.82
C ILE A 57 -3.32 -13.25 -1.84
N ASN A 58 -2.13 -12.77 -2.22
CA ASN A 58 -1.23 -13.49 -3.13
C ASN A 58 -0.80 -14.85 -2.55
N GLN A 59 -0.46 -14.88 -1.26
CA GLN A 59 -0.03 -16.11 -0.59
C GLN A 59 -1.17 -17.14 -0.48
N GLU A 60 -2.39 -16.70 -0.17
CA GLU A 60 -3.56 -17.59 -0.11
C GLU A 60 -3.90 -18.17 -1.49
N GLY A 61 -3.87 -17.36 -2.55
CA GLY A 61 -4.09 -17.81 -3.93
C GLY A 61 -3.06 -18.84 -4.40
N ASP A 62 -1.78 -18.63 -4.06
CA ASP A 62 -0.70 -19.56 -4.36
C ASP A 62 -0.80 -20.89 -3.59
N SER A 63 -1.28 -20.84 -2.35
CA SER A 63 -1.48 -22.05 -1.53
C SER A 63 -2.63 -22.91 -2.07
N PHE A 64 -3.74 -22.27 -2.48
CA PHE A 64 -4.90 -22.94 -3.05
C PHE A 64 -4.57 -23.62 -4.37
N THR A 65 -3.88 -22.93 -5.28
CA THR A 65 -3.48 -23.50 -6.58
C THR A 65 -2.49 -24.65 -6.45
N ARG A 66 -1.57 -24.62 -5.46
CA ARG A 66 -0.73 -25.77 -5.12
C ARG A 66 -1.53 -26.96 -4.58
N SER A 67 -2.54 -26.71 -3.75
CA SER A 67 -3.38 -27.76 -3.18
C SER A 67 -4.22 -28.52 -4.22
N ILE A 68 -4.59 -27.89 -5.35
CA ILE A 68 -5.34 -28.55 -6.43
C ILE A 68 -4.42 -29.37 -7.33
N ARG A 69 -3.12 -29.03 -7.40
CA ARG A 69 -2.14 -29.70 -8.29
C ARG A 69 -1.51 -30.96 -7.69
N ASN A 70 -1.65 -31.18 -6.38
CA ASN A 70 -1.18 -32.38 -5.66
C ASN A 70 -2.35 -33.30 -5.31
#